data_AF-A0A7S1SHR2-F1
#
_entry.id   AF-A0A7S1SHR2-F1
#
_cell.length_a   1.000
_cell.length_b   1.000
_cell.length_c   1.000
_cell.angle_alpha   90.00
_cell.angle_beta   90.00
_cell.angle_gamma   90.00
#
_symmetry.space_group_name_H-M   'P 1'
#
loop_
_entity.id
_entity.type
_entity.pdbx_description
1 polymer ?
#
loop_
_entity_poly.entity_id
_entity_poly.type
_entity_poly.pdbx_seq_one_letter_code
_entity_poly.pdbx_strand_id
1 'polypeptide(L)'
;LEARLHRRRFDACRRAHPSGTSLCLADALAPADVAFPVAQAAGLPSARALEAACRSAALSLGGLARCLRDACLSLYVCGGRDGGQQWNSAERFDPSRGAWEELP
;
A
#
# COMPACT_ATOMS: atom_id res chain seq x y z
N LEU A 1 26.87 1.16 -2.29
CA LEU A 1 27.62 1.64 -1.10
C LEU A 1 26.68 2.11 0.02
N GLU A 2 25.58 2.80 -0.32
CA GLU A 2 24.66 3.42 0.64
C GLU A 2 23.93 2.43 1.58
N ALA A 3 23.48 1.29 1.07
CA ALA A 3 22.79 0.29 1.91
C ALA A 3 23.68 -0.23 3.06
N ARG A 4 25.00 -0.36 2.84
CA ARG A 4 25.95 -0.76 3.89
C ARG A 4 26.18 0.36 4.90
N LEU A 5 26.16 1.62 4.47
CA LEU A 5 26.25 2.79 5.36
C LEU A 5 24.99 2.92 6.22
N HIS A 6 23.80 2.75 5.63
CA HIS A 6 22.53 2.78 6.34
C HIS A 6 22.48 1.71 7.44
N ARG A 7 22.92 0.48 7.12
CA ARG A 7 22.99 -0.63 8.08
C ARG A 7 23.93 -0.32 9.25
N ARG A 8 25.14 0.19 8.96
CA ARG A 8 26.10 0.58 10.01
C ARG A 8 25.58 1.70 10.91
N ARG A 9 24.93 2.73 10.34
CA ARG A 9 24.34 3.84 11.11
C ARG A 9 23.18 3.37 11.98
N PHE A 10 22.32 2.51 11.43
CA PHE A 10 21.23 1.90 12.18
C PHE A 10 21.75 1.06 13.36
N ASP A 11 22.79 0.24 13.14
CA ASP A 11 23.41 -0.56 14.21
C ASP A 11 24.10 0.29 15.28
N ALA A 12 24.69 1.44 14.91
CA ALA A 12 25.23 2.39 15.87
C ALA A 12 24.12 3.02 16.72
N CYS A 13 23.03 3.45 16.08
CA CYS A 13 21.86 4.04 16.74
C CYS A 13 21.21 3.03 17.71
N ARG A 14 21.02 1.78 17.29
CA ARG A 14 20.45 0.71 18.10
C ARG A 14 21.29 0.35 19.32
N ARG A 15 22.63 0.46 19.21
CA ARG A 15 23.54 0.26 20.37
C ARG A 15 23.55 1.45 21.32
N ALA A 16 23.43 2.67 20.79
CA ALA A 16 23.32 3.89 21.60
C ALA A 16 21.96 4.00 22.31
N HIS A 17 20.91 3.41 21.73
CA HIS A 17 19.54 3.44 22.23
C HIS A 17 18.97 2.01 22.29
N PRO A 18 19.36 1.20 23.30
CA PRO A 18 18.80 -0.12 23.48
C PRO A 18 17.29 -0.01 23.79
N SER A 19 16.46 -0.37 22.82
CA SER A 19 15.01 -0.39 22.95
C SER A 19 14.60 -1.53 23.90
N GLY A 20 14.21 -1.21 25.13
CA GLY A 20 13.77 -2.16 26.16
C GLY A 20 12.36 -2.71 25.96
N THR A 21 11.71 -2.41 24.83
CA THR A 21 10.37 -2.86 24.53
C THR A 21 10.41 -4.24 23.86
N SER A 22 9.81 -5.24 24.51
CA SER A 22 9.52 -6.57 23.93
C SER A 22 8.46 -6.52 22.82
N LEU A 23 8.11 -5.34 22.33
CA LEU A 23 7.10 -5.12 21.31
C LEU A 23 7.63 -5.55 19.95
N CYS A 24 6.82 -6.29 19.20
CA CYS A 24 7.10 -6.66 17.83
C CYS A 24 6.39 -5.72 16.85
N LEU A 25 6.77 -5.80 15.58
CA LEU A 25 6.15 -5.02 14.50
C LEU A 25 4.61 -5.18 14.47
N ALA A 26 4.10 -6.35 14.84
CA ALA A 26 2.66 -6.59 14.87
C ALA A 26 1.94 -5.83 16.00
N ASP A 27 2.61 -5.57 17.12
CA ASP A 27 2.06 -4.75 18.21
C ASP A 27 1.97 -3.28 17.80
N ALA A 28 2.95 -2.80 17.02
CA ALA A 28 2.93 -1.45 16.45
C ALA A 28 1.86 -1.26 15.37
N LEU A 29 1.51 -2.34 14.66
CA LEU A 29 0.49 -2.36 13.62
C LEU A 29 -0.89 -2.83 14.13
N ALA A 30 -1.02 -3.19 15.41
CA ALA A 30 -2.30 -3.62 15.97
C ALA A 30 -3.39 -2.51 15.89
N PRO A 31 -3.05 -1.23 16.10
CA PRO A 31 -3.99 -0.14 15.86
C PRO A 31 -4.23 0.07 14.35
N ALA A 32 -5.50 0.01 13.94
CA ALA A 32 -5.90 0.12 12.52
C ALA A 32 -5.59 1.50 11.90
N ASP A 33 -5.57 2.55 12.72
CA ASP A 33 -5.18 3.92 12.38
C ASP A 33 -3.70 4.05 12.00
N VAL A 34 -2.84 3.16 12.50
CA VAL A 34 -1.42 3.07 12.11
C VAL A 34 -1.24 2.13 10.94
N ALA A 35 -1.94 0.99 10.95
CA ALA A 35 -1.76 -0.06 9.97
C ALA A 35 -2.16 0.35 8.54
N PHE A 36 -3.30 1.03 8.37
CA PHE A 36 -3.79 1.41 7.06
C PHE A 36 -2.89 2.43 6.34
N PRO A 37 -2.50 3.57 6.95
CA PRO A 37 -1.62 4.54 6.29
C PRO A 37 -0.24 3.96 5.97
N VAL A 38 0.32 3.13 6.86
CA VAL A 38 1.60 2.46 6.63
C VAL A 38 1.51 1.51 5.44
N ALA A 39 0.46 0.70 5.37
CA ALA A 39 0.27 -0.22 4.25
C ALA A 39 -0.06 0.51 2.93
N GLN A 40 -0.78 1.63 3.00
CA GLN A 40 -1.06 2.49 1.85
C GLN A 40 0.22 3.12 1.30
N ALA A 41 1.06 3.69 2.18
CA ALA A 41 2.33 4.29 1.80
C ALA A 41 3.36 3.25 1.30
N ALA A 42 3.39 2.06 1.91
CA ALA A 42 4.28 0.98 1.49
C ALA A 42 3.83 0.28 0.20
N GLY A 43 2.55 0.41 -0.15
CA GLY A 43 1.92 -0.19 -1.31
C GLY A 43 1.52 -1.66 -1.13
N LEU A 44 0.61 -2.11 -2.00
CA LEU A 44 0.03 -3.45 -1.97
C LEU A 44 1.06 -4.61 -2.07
N PRO A 45 2.13 -4.52 -2.90
CA PRO A 45 3.14 -5.59 -2.95
C PRO A 45 3.87 -5.77 -1.62
N SER A 46 4.23 -4.66 -0.97
CA SER A 46 4.89 -4.65 0.34
C SER A 46 3.97 -5.18 1.44
N ALA A 47 2.68 -4.80 1.42
CA ALA A 47 1.68 -5.31 2.35
C ALA A 47 1.54 -6.85 2.24
N ARG A 48 1.46 -7.38 1.01
CA ARG A 48 1.38 -8.83 0.78
C ARG A 48 2.64 -9.59 1.18
N ALA A 49 3.81 -9.03 0.86
CA ALA A 49 5.08 -9.64 1.26
C ALA A 49 5.19 -9.71 2.79
N LEU A 50 4.71 -8.68 3.49
CA LEU A 50 4.68 -8.62 4.94
C LEU A 50 3.69 -9.64 5.54
N GLU A 51 2.48 -9.76 5.00
CA GLU A 51 1.51 -10.80 5.40
C GLU A 51 2.09 -12.21 5.21
N ALA A 52 2.72 -12.48 4.06
CA ALA A 52 3.28 -13.80 3.76
C ALA A 52 4.48 -14.16 4.65
N ALA A 53 5.31 -13.18 5.01
CA ALA A 53 6.51 -13.39 5.82
C ALA A 53 6.25 -13.36 7.33
N CYS A 54 5.13 -12.79 7.80
CA CYS A 54 4.88 -12.56 9.22
C CYS A 54 3.42 -12.86 9.61
N ARG A 55 3.21 -13.98 10.31
CA ARG A 55 1.88 -14.40 10.78
C ARG A 55 1.20 -13.38 11.69
N SER A 56 1.93 -12.74 12.59
CA SER A 56 1.35 -11.73 13.48
C SER A 56 0.96 -10.47 12.71
N ALA A 57 1.75 -10.06 11.71
CA ALA A 57 1.36 -8.98 10.80
C ALA A 57 0.17 -9.37 9.92
N ALA A 58 0.07 -10.63 9.47
CA ALA A 58 -1.09 -11.11 8.70
C ALA A 58 -2.40 -11.03 9.50
N LEU A 59 -2.35 -11.26 10.82
CA LEU A 59 -3.51 -11.07 11.69
C LEU A 59 -3.86 -9.58 11.87
N SER A 60 -2.86 -8.73 12.10
CA SER A 60 -3.08 -7.28 12.29
C SER A 60 -3.50 -6.56 10.99
N LEU A 61 -3.03 -7.03 9.83
CA LEU A 61 -3.32 -6.44 8.52
C LEU A 61 -4.50 -7.12 7.81
N GLY A 62 -5.05 -8.19 8.39
CA GLY A 62 -6.14 -8.97 7.81
C GLY A 62 -7.34 -8.10 7.45
N GLY A 63 -7.63 -7.99 6.14
CA GLY A 63 -8.69 -7.14 5.60
C GLY A 63 -8.22 -5.81 5.02
N LEU A 64 -7.06 -5.29 5.43
CA LEU A 64 -6.47 -4.07 4.85
C LEU A 64 -6.09 -4.29 3.39
N ALA A 65 -5.64 -5.48 3.00
CA ALA A 65 -5.38 -5.80 1.59
C ALA A 65 -6.60 -5.57 0.68
N ARG A 66 -7.82 -5.71 1.22
CA ARG A 66 -9.07 -5.37 0.52
C ARG A 66 -9.30 -3.87 0.50
N CYS A 67 -9.17 -3.20 1.65
CA CYS A 67 -9.26 -1.74 1.71
C CYS A 67 -8.24 -1.04 0.80
N LEU A 68 -7.01 -1.55 0.71
CA LEU A 68 -5.94 -1.03 -0.15
C LEU A 68 -6.20 -1.26 -1.64
N ARG A 69 -6.88 -2.36 -1.98
CA ARG A 69 -7.34 -2.61 -3.35
C ARG A 69 -8.39 -1.57 -3.74
N ASP A 70 -9.31 -1.27 -2.85
CA ASP A 70 -10.39 -0.32 -3.09
C ASP A 70 -9.91 1.14 -3.01
N ALA A 71 -8.85 1.42 -2.24
CA ALA A 71 -8.37 2.78 -1.96
C ALA A 71 -7.55 3.43 -3.09
N CYS A 72 -7.08 2.70 -4.11
CA CYS A 72 -6.06 3.26 -5.02
C CYS A 72 -6.15 2.87 -6.51
N LEU A 73 -7.12 2.07 -6.96
CA LEU A 73 -7.16 1.62 -8.35
C LEU A 73 -8.33 2.22 -9.12
N SER A 74 -8.14 3.40 -9.70
CA SER A 74 -9.04 3.87 -10.76
C SER A 74 -8.64 3.23 -12.09
N LEU A 75 -9.62 2.73 -12.85
CA LEU A 75 -9.39 2.22 -14.21
C LEU A 75 -9.57 3.38 -15.19
N TYR A 76 -8.64 3.54 -16.13
CA TYR A 76 -8.71 4.56 -17.16
C TYR A 76 -8.90 3.90 -18.52
N VAL A 77 -9.86 4.39 -19.29
CA VAL A 77 -10.09 4.00 -20.68
C VAL A 77 -9.92 5.24 -21.54
N CYS A 78 -9.07 5.16 -22.57
CA CYS A 78 -8.79 6.28 -23.46
C CYS A 78 -9.08 5.89 -24.91
N GLY A 79 -9.95 6.65 -25.56
CA GLY A 79 -10.36 6.48 -26.93
C GLY A 79 -11.26 5.25 -27.15
N GLY A 80 -11.28 4.78 -28.38
CA GLY A 80 -12.12 3.67 -28.81
C GLY A 80 -12.49 3.78 -30.28
N ARG A 81 -12.99 2.69 -30.84
CA ARG A 81 -13.51 2.69 -32.21
C ARG A 81 -14.80 1.90 -32.25
N ASP A 82 -15.87 2.55 -32.65
CA ASP A 82 -17.16 1.89 -32.90
C ASP A 82 -17.64 2.20 -34.31
N GLY A 83 -17.99 1.16 -35.08
CA GLY A 83 -18.58 1.27 -36.42
C GLY A 83 -17.76 2.04 -37.48
N GLY A 84 -16.52 2.46 -37.17
CA GLY A 84 -15.68 3.28 -38.03
C GLY A 84 -15.30 4.65 -37.43
N GLN A 85 -16.03 5.11 -36.43
CA GLN A 85 -15.78 6.39 -35.74
C GLN A 85 -14.76 6.20 -34.61
N GLN A 86 -13.73 7.05 -34.60
CA GLN A 86 -12.71 7.06 -33.55
C GLN A 86 -13.09 8.06 -32.46
N TRP A 87 -12.92 7.65 -31.21
CA TRP A 87 -13.23 8.47 -30.06
C TRP A 87 -11.94 9.06 -29.48
N ASN A 88 -11.98 10.32 -29.11
CA ASN A 88 -10.90 11.04 -28.44
C ASN A 88 -11.22 11.32 -26.96
N SER A 89 -12.27 10.69 -26.41
CA SER A 89 -12.65 10.80 -25.01
C SER A 89 -11.76 9.94 -24.12
N ALA A 90 -11.69 10.29 -22.85
CA ALA A 90 -11.14 9.42 -21.82
C ALA A 90 -12.13 9.35 -20.65
N GLU A 91 -12.24 8.18 -20.05
CA GLU A 91 -13.13 7.93 -18.92
C GLU A 91 -12.37 7.22 -17.80
N ARG A 92 -12.70 7.59 -16.56
CA ARG A 92 -12.16 6.97 -15.36
C ARG A 92 -13.27 6.24 -14.61
N PHE A 93 -13.11 4.94 -14.38
CA PHE A 93 -13.92 4.20 -13.43
C PHE A 93 -13.33 4.33 -12.02
N ASP A 94 -14.13 4.82 -11.09
CA ASP A 94 -13.83 4.86 -9.66
C ASP A 94 -14.53 3.68 -8.96
N PRO A 95 -13.81 2.63 -8.53
CA PRO A 95 -14.41 1.50 -7.86
C PRO A 95 -15.04 1.85 -6.50
N SER A 96 -14.57 2.92 -5.85
CA SER A 96 -15.13 3.35 -4.56
C SER A 96 -16.54 3.92 -4.72
N ARG A 97 -16.84 4.51 -5.88
CA ARG A 97 -18.14 5.08 -6.24
C ARG A 97 -18.97 4.15 -7.13
N GLY A 98 -18.35 3.14 -7.72
CA GLY A 98 -18.99 2.24 -8.68
C GLY A 98 -19.46 2.96 -9.94
N ALA A 99 -18.78 4.03 -10.35
CA ALA A 99 -19.22 4.93 -11.41
C ALA A 99 -18.08 5.33 -12.36
N TRP A 100 -18.46 5.63 -13.60
CA TRP A 100 -17.58 6.23 -14.61
C TRP A 100 -17.66 7.76 -14.54
N GLU A 101 -16.53 8.42 -14.76
CA GLU A 101 -16.38 9.88 -14.84
C GLU A 101 -15.66 10.24 -16.14
N GLU A 102 -16.25 11.14 -16.94
CA GLU A 102 -15.57 11.70 -18.11
C GLU A 102 -14.38 12.56 -17.69
N LEU A 103 -13.26 12.37 -18.38
CA LEU A 103 -12.05 13.16 -18.16
C LEU A 103 -11.97 14.33 -19.15
N PRO A 104 -11.36 15.46 -18.74
CA PRO A 104 -11.17 16.62 -19.61
C PRO A 104 -10.34 16.35 -20.86
#